data_AF-A0AAA9ZKE1-F1
#
_entry.id   AF-A0AAA9ZKE1-F1
#
_cell.length_a   1.000
_cell.length_b   1.000
_cell.length_c   1.000
_cell.angle_alpha   90.00
_cell.angle_beta   90.00
_cell.angle_gamma   90.00
#
_symmetry.space_group_name_H-M   'P 1'
#
loop_
_entity.id
_entity.type
_entity.pdbx_description
1 polymer ?
#
loop_
_entity_poly.entity_id
_entity_poly.type
_entity_poly.pdbx_seq_one_letter_code
_entity_poly.pdbx_strand_id
1 'polypeptide(L)'
;MGTWYEVKRYENENQPSGDCVTAQYTLNSTSMEVAVENTMKLLPNQSPLVAYGQAVLASATSTEAKLLVRFNSTPESTPSSNYWVLKTDYQQYAIVWSCQANGENSTESAWVLSRNPVMNAESKTIVENLINQYLKPESFRDTKQDQSLQRWASKMKSPVIVVAVLLLAAIHSIRAVIYEKRCLIFQESYNFDESWYAGKWYEIRRLYDPDEVELEDCVQEQYTLAENKLDFEILRAVQQGPTGEVVYSTGIATPKVFHNTKVPQFIMRYNTTDPADPDTAMDIVQTDYLNYAIVYSCNPINSTTVAEFAWIISREPLLKKHTADLINKFVEAHFKHPEHKWRTTEQSDKVCKPNILPAGSAAVRMSLWSSLMQFSVALLVMKMLL
;
A
#
# COMPACT_ATOMS: atom_id res chain seq x y z
N MET A 1 -5.72 21.81 27.22
CA MET A 1 -4.35 22.00 27.75
C MET A 1 -3.97 20.85 28.66
N GLY A 2 -2.67 20.63 28.84
CA GLY A 2 -2.10 19.51 29.60
C GLY A 2 -2.01 18.21 28.78
N THR A 3 -1.66 17.12 29.46
CA THR A 3 -1.47 15.80 28.84
C THR A 3 -2.79 15.14 28.48
N TRP A 4 -2.79 14.49 27.32
CA TRP A 4 -3.83 13.60 26.85
C TRP A 4 -3.21 12.30 26.34
N TYR A 5 -3.89 11.19 26.62
CA TYR A 5 -3.55 9.86 26.14
C TYR A 5 -4.45 9.54 24.95
N GLU A 6 -3.85 9.11 23.85
CA GLU A 6 -4.63 8.61 22.72
C GLU A 6 -5.14 7.21 23.04
N VAL A 7 -6.45 7.03 23.05
CA VAL A 7 -7.08 5.74 23.39
C VAL A 7 -7.35 4.94 22.14
N LYS A 8 -7.85 5.60 21.09
CA LYS A 8 -8.10 5.01 19.78
C LYS A 8 -7.89 6.06 18.70
N ARG A 9 -7.55 5.63 17.49
CA ARG A 9 -7.45 6.51 16.33
C ARG A 9 -7.87 5.82 15.04
N TYR A 10 -8.14 6.62 14.01
CA TYR A 10 -7.99 6.15 12.63
C TYR A 10 -6.52 5.96 12.36
N GLU A 11 -6.17 4.76 11.89
CA GLU A 11 -4.80 4.49 11.49
C GLU A 11 -4.43 5.46 10.36
N ASN A 12 -3.32 6.16 10.54
CA ASN A 12 -2.85 7.17 9.62
C ASN A 12 -1.32 7.11 9.52
N GLU A 13 -0.80 7.59 8.40
CA GLU A 13 0.63 7.52 8.06
C GLU A 13 1.54 8.29 9.01
N ASN A 14 1.00 9.24 9.79
CA ASN A 14 1.78 10.07 10.71
C ASN A 14 2.09 9.35 12.04
N GLN A 15 1.43 8.22 12.33
CA GLN A 15 1.61 7.45 13.56
C GLN A 15 1.78 5.94 13.31
N PRO A 16 2.67 5.51 12.38
CA PRO A 16 2.73 4.12 11.95
C PRO A 16 3.19 3.22 13.10
N SER A 17 2.38 2.21 13.45
CA SER A 17 2.71 1.26 14.54
C SER A 17 3.01 1.92 15.89
N GLY A 18 2.50 3.15 16.10
CA GLY A 18 2.70 3.90 17.33
C GLY A 18 1.72 3.48 18.41
N ASP A 19 2.23 3.05 19.56
CA ASP A 19 1.48 2.85 20.80
C ASP A 19 2.07 3.74 21.91
N CYS A 20 1.45 3.74 23.09
CA CYS A 20 1.82 4.64 24.20
C CYS A 20 1.83 6.12 23.76
N VAL A 21 0.87 6.51 22.92
CA VAL A 21 0.83 7.84 22.32
C VAL A 21 0.27 8.83 23.34
N THR A 22 1.00 9.93 23.57
CA THR A 22 0.52 11.05 24.38
C THR A 22 0.73 12.37 23.67
N ALA A 23 -0.19 13.31 23.91
CA ALA A 23 -0.14 14.68 23.41
C ALA A 23 -0.11 15.65 24.59
N GLN A 24 0.91 16.52 24.64
CA GLN A 24 1.04 17.60 25.60
C GLN A 24 0.72 18.92 24.92
N TYR A 25 -0.28 19.63 25.45
CA TYR A 25 -0.72 20.93 24.93
C TYR A 25 -0.43 22.06 25.91
N THR A 26 0.30 23.08 25.45
CA THR A 26 0.69 24.24 26.26
C THR A 26 0.25 25.54 25.58
N LEU A 27 -0.60 26.33 26.25
CA LEU A 27 -1.08 27.61 25.72
C LEU A 27 -0.03 28.71 25.95
N ASN A 28 0.33 29.43 24.90
CA ASN A 28 1.03 30.69 25.01
C ASN A 28 0.00 31.80 25.27
N SER A 29 0.00 32.37 26.47
CA SER A 29 -0.94 33.41 26.87
C SER A 29 -0.77 34.75 26.14
N THR A 30 0.36 34.95 25.45
CA THR A 30 0.66 36.18 24.71
C THR A 30 0.26 36.07 23.25
N SER A 31 0.70 35.01 22.56
CA SER A 31 0.35 34.81 21.13
C SER A 31 -1.01 34.14 20.93
N MET A 32 -1.62 33.59 21.98
CA MET A 32 -2.82 32.76 21.93
C MET A 32 -2.67 31.47 21.10
N GLU A 33 -1.44 31.08 20.80
CA GLU A 33 -1.10 29.85 20.10
C GLU A 33 -0.91 28.70 21.09
N VAL A 34 -1.19 27.47 20.65
CA VAL A 34 -1.01 26.26 21.45
C VAL A 34 0.19 25.49 20.92
N ALA A 35 1.22 25.33 21.73
CA ALA A 35 2.31 24.40 21.44
C ALA A 35 1.83 22.95 21.64
N VAL A 36 2.21 22.09 20.70
CA VAL A 36 1.86 20.66 20.66
C VAL A 36 3.14 19.84 20.74
N GLU A 37 3.20 18.91 21.68
CA GLU A 37 4.26 17.90 21.76
C GLU A 37 3.61 16.51 21.80
N ASN A 38 3.82 15.73 20.75
CA ASN A 38 3.34 14.36 20.66
C ASN A 38 4.49 13.39 20.88
N THR A 39 4.28 12.36 21.69
CA THR A 39 5.24 11.29 21.91
C THR A 39 4.59 9.95 21.63
N MET A 40 5.34 9.00 21.06
CA MET A 40 4.88 7.63 20.87
C MET A 40 6.03 6.63 20.98
N LYS A 41 5.69 5.35 21.14
CA LYS A 41 6.62 4.22 21.04
C LYS A 41 6.32 3.41 19.80
N LEU A 42 7.32 3.24 18.94
CA LEU A 42 7.21 2.42 17.74
C LEU A 42 7.31 0.94 18.10
N LEU A 43 6.35 0.12 17.67
CA LEU A 43 6.47 -1.33 17.78
C LEU A 43 7.26 -1.93 16.61
N PRO A 44 8.02 -3.03 16.83
CA PRO A 44 8.18 -3.77 18.09
C PRO A 44 9.33 -3.27 18.98
N ASN A 45 10.21 -2.41 18.45
CA ASN A 45 11.46 -2.04 19.12
C ASN A 45 11.30 -1.06 20.30
N GLN A 46 10.09 -0.52 20.50
CA GLN A 46 9.72 0.46 21.52
C GLN A 46 10.55 1.76 21.44
N SER A 47 11.07 2.10 20.27
CA SER A 47 11.84 3.34 20.08
C SER A 47 10.93 4.54 20.32
N PRO A 48 11.33 5.49 21.18
CA PRO A 48 10.56 6.71 21.38
C PRO A 48 10.65 7.58 20.13
N LEU A 49 9.51 8.11 19.69
CA LEU A 49 9.44 9.17 18.70
C LEU A 49 8.72 10.37 19.30
N VAL A 50 9.22 11.57 19.00
CA VAL A 50 8.65 12.84 19.46
C VAL A 50 8.42 13.75 18.25
N ALA A 51 7.29 14.43 18.22
CA ALA A 51 6.94 15.43 17.21
C ALA A 51 6.47 16.72 17.89
N TYR A 52 6.99 17.84 17.40
CA TYR A 52 6.65 19.18 17.88
C TYR A 52 5.82 19.92 16.85
N GLY A 53 4.88 20.74 17.30
CA GLY A 53 4.02 21.53 16.44
C GLY A 53 3.32 22.67 17.17
N GLN A 54 2.46 23.35 16.42
CA GLN A 54 1.72 24.53 16.85
C GLN A 54 0.28 24.43 16.33
N ALA A 55 -0.66 24.91 17.13
CA ALA A 55 -2.07 24.99 16.78
C ALA A 55 -2.63 26.39 17.03
N VAL A 56 -3.41 26.89 16.07
CA VAL A 56 -4.09 28.20 16.13
C VAL A 56 -5.57 28.05 15.79
N LEU A 57 -6.39 29.00 16.22
CA LEU A 57 -7.80 29.03 15.82
C LEU A 57 -7.92 29.21 14.31
N ALA A 58 -8.76 28.41 13.66
CA ALA A 58 -8.99 28.53 12.22
C ALA A 58 -9.72 29.83 11.85
N SER A 59 -10.51 30.37 12.78
CA SER A 59 -11.13 31.69 12.68
C SER A 59 -11.35 32.25 14.08
N ALA A 60 -11.04 33.53 14.28
CA ALA A 60 -11.29 34.24 15.53
C ALA A 60 -12.78 34.54 15.79
N THR A 61 -13.62 34.42 14.76
CA THR A 61 -15.05 34.79 14.82
C THR A 61 -15.99 33.59 14.70
N SER A 62 -15.47 32.40 14.36
CA SER A 62 -16.28 31.19 14.29
C SER A 62 -16.59 30.66 15.69
N THR A 63 -17.81 30.13 15.85
CA THR A 63 -18.20 29.36 17.05
C THR A 63 -17.82 27.89 16.93
N GLU A 64 -17.29 27.46 15.79
CA GLU A 64 -16.84 26.08 15.55
C GLU A 64 -15.52 25.83 16.27
N ALA A 65 -15.38 24.65 16.89
CA ALA A 65 -14.17 24.22 17.58
C ALA A 65 -13.10 23.72 16.59
N LYS A 66 -12.66 24.61 15.69
CA LYS A 66 -11.73 24.29 14.60
C LYS A 66 -10.35 24.91 14.82
N LEU A 67 -9.32 24.06 14.74
CA LEU A 67 -7.92 24.43 14.89
C LEU A 67 -7.16 24.13 13.60
N LEU A 68 -6.21 25.01 13.26
CA LEU A 68 -5.20 24.77 12.24
C LEU A 68 -3.94 24.30 12.96
N VAL A 69 -3.54 23.04 12.71
CA VAL A 69 -2.40 22.41 13.36
C VAL A 69 -1.26 22.22 12.35
N ARG A 70 -0.04 22.55 12.76
CA ARG A 70 1.17 22.38 11.95
C ARG A 70 2.27 21.75 12.77
N PHE A 71 2.93 20.72 12.25
CA PHE A 71 4.11 20.12 12.87
C PHE A 71 5.39 20.68 12.24
N ASN A 72 6.48 20.72 13.00
CA ASN A 72 7.74 21.29 12.54
C ASN A 72 8.37 20.47 11.40
N SER A 73 8.02 19.19 11.30
CA SER A 73 8.45 18.30 10.21
C SER A 73 7.65 18.49 8.91
N THR A 74 6.52 19.23 8.94
CA THR A 74 5.73 19.51 7.73
C THR A 74 6.30 20.72 6.97
N PRO A 75 6.68 20.58 5.68
CA PRO A 75 7.19 21.69 4.86
C PRO A 75 6.23 22.88 4.85
N GLU A 76 6.73 24.12 4.88
CA GLU A 76 5.89 25.34 4.99
C GLU A 76 4.82 25.48 3.88
N SER A 77 5.07 24.88 2.71
CA SER A 77 4.12 24.82 1.59
C SER A 77 2.92 23.89 1.80
N THR A 78 2.97 22.96 2.76
CA THR A 78 1.84 22.07 3.07
C THR A 78 0.78 22.82 3.87
N PRO A 79 -0.52 22.79 3.51
CA PRO A 79 -1.56 23.41 4.33
C PRO A 79 -1.62 22.83 5.74
N SER A 80 -1.90 23.66 6.74
CA SER A 80 -2.10 23.20 8.12
C SER A 80 -3.31 22.25 8.21
N SER A 81 -3.20 21.20 9.02
CA SER A 81 -4.27 20.23 9.22
C SER A 81 -5.45 20.86 9.95
N ASN A 82 -6.66 20.53 9.52
CA ASN A 82 -7.90 21.14 10.01
C ASN A 82 -8.57 20.24 11.07
N TYR A 83 -8.22 20.45 12.33
CA TYR A 83 -8.72 19.63 13.43
C TYR A 83 -10.03 20.20 13.98
N TRP A 84 -11.05 19.35 14.05
CA TRP A 84 -12.36 19.65 14.61
C TRP A 84 -12.51 18.89 15.91
N VAL A 85 -12.74 19.61 17.01
CA VAL A 85 -13.11 18.98 18.27
C VAL A 85 -14.61 18.71 18.24
N LEU A 86 -14.99 17.48 17.88
CA LEU A 86 -16.39 17.08 17.77
C LEU A 86 -17.09 17.09 19.13
N LYS A 87 -16.38 16.63 20.17
CA LYS A 87 -16.87 16.64 21.54
C LYS A 87 -15.71 16.58 22.52
N THR A 88 -15.79 17.34 23.59
CA THR A 88 -14.94 17.14 24.77
C THR A 88 -15.67 17.62 26.01
N ASP A 89 -15.40 16.99 27.14
CA ASP A 89 -15.79 17.47 28.46
C ASP A 89 -14.64 18.19 29.18
N TYR A 90 -13.50 18.37 28.49
CA TYR A 90 -12.24 18.96 28.94
C TYR A 90 -11.51 18.20 30.07
N GLN A 91 -12.20 17.27 30.73
CA GLN A 91 -11.79 16.64 31.98
C GLN A 91 -11.52 15.14 31.85
N GLN A 92 -12.18 14.44 30.93
CA GLN A 92 -12.04 12.98 30.81
C GLN A 92 -11.77 12.56 29.37
N TYR A 93 -12.43 13.15 28.39
CA TYR A 93 -12.32 12.73 27.00
C TYR A 93 -12.39 13.87 25.98
N ALA A 94 -11.83 13.64 24.81
CA ALA A 94 -12.03 14.45 23.63
C ALA A 94 -12.10 13.56 22.39
N ILE A 95 -12.96 13.92 21.44
CA ILE A 95 -13.04 13.30 20.11
C ILE A 95 -12.65 14.38 19.12
N VAL A 96 -11.60 14.11 18.35
CA VAL A 96 -11.09 15.01 17.33
C VAL A 96 -11.25 14.33 15.98
N TRP A 97 -11.67 15.09 14.98
CA TRP A 97 -11.78 14.63 13.60
C TRP A 97 -11.13 15.65 12.68
N SER A 98 -10.52 15.16 11.61
CA SER A 98 -9.92 15.96 10.56
C SER A 98 -10.40 15.40 9.23
N CYS A 99 -10.71 16.28 8.30
CA CYS A 99 -11.13 15.88 6.96
C CYS A 99 -10.62 16.91 5.97
N GLN A 100 -9.70 16.47 5.12
CA GLN A 100 -9.14 17.30 4.09
C GLN A 100 -9.66 16.83 2.74
N ALA A 101 -10.39 17.72 2.05
CA ALA A 101 -10.88 17.45 0.71
C ALA A 101 -9.70 17.43 -0.28
N ASN A 102 -9.63 16.36 -1.07
CA ASN A 102 -8.61 16.10 -2.08
C ASN A 102 -9.32 15.81 -3.41
N GLY A 103 -9.97 16.84 -3.97
CA GLY A 103 -10.84 16.68 -5.15
C GLY A 103 -12.20 16.07 -4.78
N GLU A 104 -12.57 14.97 -5.44
CA GLU A 104 -13.82 14.22 -5.17
C GLU A 104 -13.72 13.31 -3.93
N ASN A 105 -12.50 13.05 -3.45
CA ASN A 105 -12.24 12.24 -2.25
C ASN A 105 -11.87 13.14 -1.06
N SER A 106 -11.88 12.56 0.15
CA SER A 106 -11.34 13.21 1.34
C SER A 106 -10.43 12.28 2.12
N THR A 107 -9.39 12.85 2.73
CA THR A 107 -8.56 12.17 3.72
C THR A 107 -9.09 12.49 5.10
N GLU A 108 -9.61 11.46 5.77
CA GLU A 108 -10.18 11.56 7.10
C GLU A 108 -9.23 11.02 8.16
N SER A 109 -9.21 11.63 9.33
CA SER A 109 -8.52 11.11 10.50
C SER A 109 -9.35 11.41 11.74
N ALA A 110 -9.34 10.51 12.71
CA ALA A 110 -10.07 10.68 13.96
C ALA A 110 -9.25 10.19 15.13
N TRP A 111 -9.37 10.85 16.27
CA TRP A 111 -8.69 10.50 17.50
C TRP A 111 -9.66 10.57 18.67
N VAL A 112 -9.60 9.55 19.51
CA VAL A 112 -10.20 9.54 20.84
C VAL A 112 -9.08 9.76 21.84
N LEU A 113 -9.17 10.85 22.58
CA LEU A 113 -8.22 11.22 23.62
C LEU A 113 -8.88 11.05 25.00
N SER A 114 -8.09 10.66 25.99
CA SER A 114 -8.50 10.63 27.39
C SER A 114 -7.48 11.30 28.30
N ARG A 115 -7.93 11.79 29.45
CA ARG A 115 -7.03 12.25 30.51
C ARG A 115 -6.32 11.14 31.25
N ASN A 116 -6.77 9.90 31.09
CA ASN A 116 -6.16 8.73 31.69
C ASN A 116 -5.76 7.70 30.63
N PRO A 117 -4.72 6.89 30.86
CA PRO A 117 -4.33 5.78 29.97
C PRO A 117 -5.46 4.80 29.68
N VAL A 118 -6.37 4.62 30.64
CA VAL A 118 -7.57 3.80 30.53
C VAL A 118 -8.77 4.69 30.80
N MET A 119 -9.71 4.74 29.86
CA MET A 119 -10.95 5.49 30.01
C MET A 119 -11.84 4.90 31.11
N ASN A 120 -12.53 5.77 31.84
CA ASN A 120 -13.59 5.35 32.74
C ASN A 120 -14.82 4.83 31.93
N ALA A 121 -15.67 4.02 32.56
CA ALA A 121 -16.79 3.34 31.91
C ALA A 121 -17.86 4.31 31.34
N GLU A 122 -18.10 5.45 32.01
CA GLU A 122 -19.07 6.45 31.59
C GLU A 122 -18.60 7.15 30.31
N SER A 123 -17.38 7.68 30.31
CA SER A 123 -16.77 8.31 29.14
C SER A 123 -16.65 7.34 27.97
N LYS A 124 -16.36 6.06 28.23
CA LYS A 124 -16.31 5.02 27.18
C LYS A 124 -17.65 4.85 26.49
N THR A 125 -18.74 4.71 27.25
CA THR A 125 -20.11 4.60 26.70
C THR A 125 -20.47 5.82 25.84
N ILE A 126 -20.16 7.03 26.33
CA ILE A 126 -20.45 8.27 25.61
C ILE A 126 -19.66 8.33 24.28
N VAL A 127 -18.36 8.01 24.34
CA VAL A 127 -17.51 8.02 23.15
C VAL A 127 -17.94 6.98 22.13
N GLU A 128 -18.27 5.76 22.54
CA GLU A 128 -18.73 4.70 21.63
C GLU A 128 -20.02 5.10 20.91
N ASN A 129 -20.98 5.73 21.62
CA ASN A 129 -22.20 6.25 21.00
C ASN A 129 -21.91 7.34 19.96
N LEU A 130 -21.01 8.27 20.27
CA LEU A 130 -20.63 9.34 19.33
C LEU A 130 -19.86 8.81 18.13
N ILE A 131 -19.01 7.79 18.33
CA ILE A 131 -18.33 7.10 17.23
C ILE A 131 -19.36 6.45 16.32
N ASN A 132 -20.30 5.67 16.85
CA ASN A 132 -21.33 5.00 16.04
C ASN A 132 -22.26 5.99 15.31
N GLN A 133 -22.47 7.18 15.87
CA GLN A 133 -23.37 8.17 15.31
C GLN A 133 -22.73 9.04 14.23
N TYR A 134 -21.46 9.43 14.40
CA TYR A 134 -20.83 10.46 13.58
C TYR A 134 -19.56 10.00 12.85
N LEU A 135 -19.04 8.83 13.18
CA LEU A 135 -17.78 8.30 12.67
C LEU A 135 -17.97 6.84 12.22
N LYS A 136 -16.92 6.26 11.64
CA LYS A 136 -16.80 4.87 11.22
C LYS A 136 -16.11 4.03 12.30
N PRO A 137 -16.84 3.21 13.09
CA PRO A 137 -16.26 2.37 14.15
C PRO A 137 -15.16 1.43 13.64
N GLU A 138 -15.35 0.87 12.44
CA GLU A 138 -14.45 -0.08 11.79
C GLU A 138 -13.10 0.53 11.38
N SER A 139 -13.03 1.86 11.25
CA SER A 139 -11.79 2.57 10.97
C SER A 139 -10.96 2.85 12.22
N PHE A 140 -11.51 2.63 13.43
CA PHE A 140 -10.78 2.83 14.68
C PHE A 140 -9.95 1.61 15.08
N ARG A 141 -8.69 1.88 15.44
CA ARG A 141 -7.81 0.96 16.17
C ARG A 141 -7.63 1.43 17.60
N ASP A 142 -7.55 0.50 18.56
CA ASP A 142 -7.11 0.77 19.93
C ASP A 142 -5.61 1.08 20.02
N THR A 143 -5.28 2.18 20.67
CA THR A 143 -3.92 2.56 21.03
C THR A 143 -3.59 1.99 22.40
N LYS A 144 -2.56 1.14 22.47
CA LYS A 144 -2.16 0.48 23.72
C LYS A 144 -1.42 1.46 24.62
N GLN A 145 -1.97 1.71 25.81
CA GLN A 145 -1.38 2.62 26.81
C GLN A 145 -0.68 1.89 27.97
N ASP A 146 -0.74 0.55 28.01
CA ASP A 146 -0.12 -0.23 29.09
C ASP A 146 1.39 -0.41 28.88
N GLN A 147 2.18 0.03 29.87
CA GLN A 147 3.63 -0.15 29.93
C GLN A 147 4.06 -1.59 30.28
N SER A 148 3.14 -2.49 30.64
CA SER A 148 3.43 -3.82 31.17
C SER A 148 3.82 -4.89 30.13
N LEU A 149 3.83 -4.56 28.83
CA LEU A 149 4.52 -5.37 27.79
C LEU A 149 6.04 -5.51 28.03
N GLN A 150 6.58 -4.92 29.10
CA GLN A 150 7.93 -5.12 29.61
C GLN A 150 8.15 -6.38 30.47
N ARG A 151 7.12 -7.18 30.83
CA ARG A 151 7.28 -8.28 31.83
C ARG A 151 7.10 -9.71 31.35
N TRP A 152 6.68 -9.95 30.10
CA TRP A 152 6.54 -11.33 29.58
C TRP A 152 7.86 -11.94 29.09
N ALA A 153 8.85 -11.11 28.73
CA ALA A 153 10.15 -11.57 28.24
C ALA A 153 11.14 -12.01 29.36
N SER A 154 10.86 -11.71 30.64
CA SER A 154 11.82 -11.96 31.74
C SER A 154 11.51 -13.16 32.63
N LYS A 155 10.37 -13.84 32.46
CA LYS A 155 9.90 -14.92 33.37
C LYS A 155 10.11 -16.36 32.87
N MET A 156 10.75 -16.58 31.72
CA MET A 156 11.13 -17.91 31.21
C MET A 156 12.57 -18.30 31.62
N LYS A 157 12.88 -18.28 32.93
CA LYS A 157 14.18 -18.76 33.47
C LYS A 157 14.00 -19.74 34.65
N SER A 158 13.07 -20.68 34.55
CA SER A 158 13.02 -21.83 35.47
C SER A 158 13.33 -23.13 34.71
N PRO A 159 14.43 -23.84 35.05
CA PRO A 159 14.97 -24.95 34.25
C PRO A 159 14.10 -26.22 34.26
N VAL A 160 13.10 -26.31 35.14
CA VAL A 160 12.28 -27.52 35.33
C VAL A 160 11.17 -27.64 34.27
N ILE A 161 10.72 -26.52 33.68
CA ILE A 161 9.63 -26.52 32.68
C ILE A 161 10.16 -26.74 31.26
N VAL A 162 11.43 -26.41 31.01
CA VAL A 162 12.07 -26.49 29.68
C VAL A 162 12.17 -27.94 29.19
N VAL A 163 12.42 -28.91 30.08
CA VAL A 163 12.56 -30.33 29.70
C VAL A 163 11.21 -30.99 29.37
N ALA A 164 10.13 -30.58 30.04
CA ALA A 164 8.79 -31.13 29.82
C ALA A 164 8.13 -30.63 28.51
N VAL A 165 8.43 -29.40 28.10
CA VAL A 165 7.91 -28.82 26.85
C VAL A 165 8.67 -29.34 25.62
N LEU A 166 9.98 -29.61 25.75
CA LEU A 166 10.80 -30.12 24.64
C LEU A 166 10.47 -31.56 24.24
N LEU A 167 9.85 -32.36 25.11
CA LEU A 167 9.50 -33.75 24.83
C LEU A 167 8.08 -33.94 24.25
N LEU A 168 7.23 -32.90 24.24
CA LEU A 168 5.88 -32.95 23.68
C LEU A 168 5.71 -32.12 22.38
N ALA A 169 6.75 -31.41 21.94
CA ALA A 169 6.73 -30.59 20.71
C ALA A 169 7.46 -31.23 19.51
N ALA A 170 7.76 -32.52 19.57
CA ALA A 170 8.08 -33.28 18.36
C ALA A 170 6.73 -33.71 17.74
N ILE A 171 6.39 -33.13 16.58
CA ILE A 171 5.11 -33.23 15.84
C ILE A 171 4.13 -32.10 16.15
N HIS A 172 4.48 -30.87 15.74
CA HIS A 172 3.71 -29.98 14.85
C HIS A 172 4.50 -28.68 14.71
N SER A 173 5.11 -28.50 13.54
CA SER A 173 5.89 -27.31 13.18
C SER A 173 4.98 -26.08 13.05
N ILE A 174 4.62 -25.43 14.15
CA ILE A 174 4.04 -24.08 14.10
C ILE A 174 5.19 -23.09 14.30
N ARG A 175 5.94 -22.84 13.23
CA ARG A 175 6.55 -21.52 13.05
C ARG A 175 5.50 -20.60 12.42
N ALA A 176 4.49 -20.20 13.19
CA ALA A 176 3.72 -19.03 12.83
C ALA A 176 4.56 -17.81 13.27
N VAL A 177 5.54 -17.45 12.45
CA VAL A 177 6.03 -16.08 12.47
C VAL A 177 4.92 -15.28 11.80
N ILE A 178 4.18 -14.49 12.58
CA ILE A 178 3.20 -13.55 12.05
C ILE A 178 4.01 -12.45 11.40
N TYR A 179 4.17 -12.55 10.10
CA TYR A 179 4.74 -11.51 9.29
C TYR A 179 3.63 -10.56 8.85
N GLU A 180 3.64 -9.33 9.34
CA GLU A 180 2.74 -8.28 8.85
C GLU A 180 3.17 -7.90 7.43
N LYS A 181 2.41 -8.33 6.43
CA LYS A 181 2.66 -8.02 5.03
C LYS A 181 2.29 -6.55 4.80
N ARG A 182 3.28 -5.69 4.60
CA ARG A 182 3.10 -4.26 4.27
C ARG A 182 3.77 -3.98 2.94
N CYS A 183 3.27 -2.99 2.21
CA CYS A 183 3.88 -2.56 0.98
C CYS A 183 5.33 -2.10 1.22
N LEU A 184 6.22 -2.49 0.31
CA LEU A 184 7.58 -1.99 0.26
C LEU A 184 7.57 -0.50 -0.09
N ILE A 185 8.44 0.26 0.58
CA ILE A 185 8.59 1.69 0.33
C ILE A 185 9.94 1.92 -0.35
N PHE A 186 9.90 2.47 -1.55
CA PHE A 186 11.09 2.81 -2.32
C PHE A 186 11.40 4.30 -2.15
N GLN A 187 12.64 4.60 -1.74
CA GLN A 187 13.08 5.96 -1.39
C GLN A 187 13.91 6.63 -2.48
N GLU A 188 14.21 5.91 -3.56
CA GLU A 188 14.98 6.40 -4.69
C GLU A 188 14.07 7.21 -5.61
N SER A 189 14.53 8.40 -6.01
CA SER A 189 13.82 9.24 -6.98
C SER A 189 14.66 9.44 -8.22
N TYR A 190 14.02 9.33 -9.37
CA TYR A 190 14.64 9.63 -10.66
C TYR A 190 13.58 10.21 -11.60
N ASN A 191 14.03 11.04 -12.54
CA ASN A 191 13.15 11.57 -13.56
C ASN A 191 12.84 10.46 -14.56
N PHE A 192 11.57 10.09 -14.66
CA PHE A 192 11.13 9.13 -15.64
C PHE A 192 11.11 9.75 -17.04
N ASP A 193 11.53 9.00 -18.05
CA ASP A 193 11.34 9.37 -19.45
C ASP A 193 10.49 8.30 -20.12
N GLU A 194 9.25 8.66 -20.42
CA GLU A 194 8.25 7.78 -21.02
C GLU A 194 8.70 7.28 -22.40
N SER A 195 9.41 8.11 -23.15
CA SER A 195 9.87 7.75 -24.50
C SER A 195 10.93 6.66 -24.48
N TRP A 196 11.82 6.67 -23.48
CA TRP A 196 12.84 5.65 -23.30
C TRP A 196 12.29 4.35 -22.71
N TYR A 197 11.17 4.41 -22.00
CA TYR A 197 10.51 3.22 -21.47
C TYR A 197 9.64 2.49 -22.51
N ALA A 198 9.12 3.22 -23.49
CA ALA A 198 8.35 2.65 -24.60
C ALA A 198 9.10 1.50 -25.29
N GLY A 199 8.35 0.60 -25.93
CA GLY A 199 8.90 -0.57 -26.63
C GLY A 199 8.53 -1.89 -25.95
N LYS A 200 9.19 -2.94 -26.42
CA LYS A 200 8.96 -4.31 -25.95
C LYS A 200 9.73 -4.60 -24.67
N TRP A 201 9.07 -5.34 -23.77
CA TRP A 201 9.62 -5.87 -22.54
C TRP A 201 9.23 -7.34 -22.39
N TYR A 202 10.14 -8.14 -21.85
CA TYR A 202 9.97 -9.55 -21.51
C TYR A 202 9.94 -9.68 -20.00
N GLU A 203 8.96 -10.39 -19.45
CA GLU A 203 8.96 -10.70 -18.02
C GLU A 203 9.97 -11.82 -17.74
N ILE A 204 10.92 -11.57 -16.84
CA ILE A 204 11.98 -12.53 -16.51
C ILE A 204 11.70 -13.22 -15.19
N ARG A 205 11.20 -12.47 -14.22
CA ARG A 205 10.83 -13.01 -12.90
C ARG A 205 9.59 -12.29 -12.39
N ARG A 206 8.77 -13.02 -11.65
CA ARG A 206 7.68 -12.46 -10.85
C ARG A 206 7.79 -12.87 -9.39
N LEU A 207 7.27 -12.04 -8.50
CA LEU A 207 7.04 -12.42 -7.12
C LEU A 207 6.04 -13.58 -7.12
N TYR A 208 6.36 -14.65 -6.39
CA TYR A 208 5.55 -15.85 -6.35
C TYR A 208 4.25 -15.60 -5.59
N ASP A 209 3.13 -15.84 -6.26
CA ASP A 209 1.80 -15.85 -5.66
C ASP A 209 1.38 -17.32 -5.42
N PRO A 210 1.17 -17.75 -4.16
CA PRO A 210 0.72 -19.11 -3.86
C PRO A 210 -0.70 -19.41 -4.35
N ASP A 211 -1.52 -18.39 -4.60
CA ASP A 211 -2.91 -18.53 -5.04
C ASP A 211 -3.04 -18.52 -6.58
N GLU A 212 -1.94 -18.30 -7.31
CA GLU A 212 -1.91 -18.34 -8.77
C GLU A 212 -1.97 -19.79 -9.28
N VAL A 213 -3.17 -20.23 -9.65
CA VAL A 213 -3.47 -21.60 -10.10
C VAL A 213 -2.91 -21.88 -11.49
N GLU A 214 -2.82 -20.86 -12.35
CA GLU A 214 -2.36 -20.98 -13.72
C GLU A 214 -1.13 -20.10 -13.94
N LEU A 215 0.01 -20.76 -14.13
CA LEU A 215 1.27 -20.08 -14.34
C LEU A 215 1.35 -19.54 -15.77
N GLU A 216 1.58 -18.24 -15.90
CA GLU A 216 1.89 -17.62 -17.18
C GLU A 216 3.39 -17.76 -17.49
N ASP A 217 3.70 -18.06 -18.76
CA ASP A 217 5.04 -18.10 -19.32
C ASP A 217 5.08 -17.32 -20.64
N CYS A 218 6.28 -17.07 -21.17
CA CYS A 218 6.49 -16.36 -22.43
C CYS A 218 5.83 -14.98 -22.45
N VAL A 219 5.76 -14.35 -21.28
CA VAL A 219 5.08 -13.08 -21.05
C VAL A 219 5.87 -11.95 -21.69
N GLN A 220 5.21 -11.22 -22.58
CA GLN A 220 5.78 -10.11 -23.32
C GLN A 220 4.79 -8.96 -23.36
N GLU A 221 5.27 -7.75 -23.19
CA GLU A 221 4.47 -6.54 -23.21
C GLU A 221 5.11 -5.51 -24.15
N GLN A 222 4.28 -4.94 -25.03
CA GLN A 222 4.65 -3.86 -25.92
C GLN A 222 3.97 -2.59 -25.42
N TYR A 223 4.79 -1.65 -24.95
CA TYR A 223 4.34 -0.32 -24.52
C TYR A 223 4.48 0.65 -25.69
N THR A 224 3.38 1.26 -26.10
CA THR A 224 3.34 2.22 -27.21
C THR A 224 2.91 3.57 -26.66
N LEU A 225 3.74 4.59 -26.85
CA LEU A 225 3.45 5.92 -26.31
C LEU A 225 2.24 6.51 -27.04
N ALA A 226 1.24 6.95 -26.28
CA ALA A 226 0.04 7.58 -26.81
C ALA A 226 0.35 8.99 -27.36
N GLU A 227 -0.64 9.60 -28.04
CA GLU A 227 -0.48 10.93 -28.64
C GLU A 227 -0.13 12.03 -27.62
N ASN A 228 -0.62 11.89 -26.38
CA ASN A 228 -0.32 12.83 -25.29
C ASN A 228 1.11 12.72 -24.75
N LYS A 229 1.90 11.74 -25.24
CA LYS A 229 3.28 11.47 -24.86
C LYS A 229 3.49 11.09 -23.39
N LEU A 230 2.42 10.73 -22.70
CA LEU A 230 2.42 10.41 -21.27
C LEU A 230 1.85 9.01 -21.03
N ASP A 231 0.74 8.69 -21.66
CA ASP A 231 0.11 7.38 -21.53
C ASP A 231 0.83 6.34 -22.39
N PHE A 232 0.75 5.07 -21.96
CA PHE A 232 1.10 3.94 -22.79
C PHE A 232 -0.14 3.14 -23.16
N GLU A 233 -0.29 2.83 -24.44
CA GLU A 233 -1.09 1.71 -24.89
C GLU A 233 -0.27 0.43 -24.76
N ILE A 234 -0.84 -0.59 -24.14
CA ILE A 234 -0.18 -1.85 -23.85
C ILE A 234 -0.79 -2.95 -24.70
N LEU A 235 0.05 -3.73 -25.36
CA LEU A 235 -0.32 -5.03 -25.89
C LEU A 235 0.52 -6.09 -25.19
N ARG A 236 -0.17 -6.98 -24.48
CA ARG A 236 0.43 -8.07 -23.71
C ARG A 236 0.13 -9.40 -24.39
N ALA A 237 1.12 -10.28 -24.44
CA ALA A 237 0.97 -11.66 -24.90
C ALA A 237 1.55 -12.61 -23.84
N VAL A 238 0.80 -13.65 -23.52
CA VAL A 238 1.19 -14.69 -22.56
C VAL A 238 0.88 -16.07 -23.09
N GLN A 239 1.59 -17.08 -22.61
CA GLN A 239 1.18 -18.47 -22.76
C GLN A 239 0.72 -19.00 -21.40
N GLN A 240 -0.49 -19.56 -21.36
CA GLN A 240 -1.12 -20.06 -20.15
C GLN A 240 -1.52 -21.54 -20.31
N GLY A 241 -1.39 -22.31 -19.23
CA GLY A 241 -1.86 -23.70 -19.18
C GLY A 241 -1.07 -24.72 -20.00
N PRO A 242 -1.46 -26.00 -19.97
CA PRO A 242 -0.69 -27.12 -20.54
C PRO A 242 -0.63 -27.14 -22.08
N THR A 243 -1.54 -26.43 -22.76
CA THR A 243 -1.60 -26.33 -24.23
C THR A 243 -0.62 -25.27 -24.77
N GLY A 244 -0.20 -24.33 -23.92
CA GLY A 244 0.70 -23.22 -24.27
C GLY A 244 0.15 -22.36 -25.41
N GLU A 245 -1.16 -22.16 -25.50
CA GLU A 245 -1.73 -21.22 -26.46
C GLU A 245 -1.39 -19.78 -26.10
N VAL A 246 -1.20 -18.95 -27.12
CA VAL A 246 -0.86 -17.53 -26.92
C VAL A 246 -2.15 -16.74 -26.72
N VAL A 247 -2.29 -16.14 -25.54
CA VAL A 247 -3.39 -15.26 -25.16
C VAL A 247 -2.91 -13.81 -25.25
N TYR A 248 -3.71 -12.95 -25.86
CA TYR A 248 -3.42 -11.52 -25.98
C TYR A 248 -4.38 -10.70 -25.11
N SER A 249 -3.85 -9.67 -24.45
CA SER A 249 -4.64 -8.64 -23.78
C SER A 249 -4.15 -7.25 -24.16
N THR A 250 -5.06 -6.29 -24.12
CA THR A 250 -4.73 -4.88 -24.38
C THR A 250 -4.99 -4.05 -23.14
N GLY A 251 -4.20 -3.02 -22.90
CA GLY A 251 -4.38 -2.14 -21.77
C GLY A 251 -3.94 -0.71 -22.02
N ILE A 252 -4.14 0.13 -21.02
CA ILE A 252 -3.65 1.51 -20.98
C ILE A 252 -2.96 1.70 -19.63
N ALA A 253 -1.77 2.32 -19.66
CA ALA A 253 -1.07 2.84 -18.49
C ALA A 253 -1.12 4.36 -18.51
N THR A 254 -1.70 4.97 -17.50
CA THR A 254 -1.73 6.43 -17.35
C THR A 254 -0.86 6.83 -16.18
N PRO A 255 0.10 7.77 -16.35
CA PRO A 255 0.92 8.23 -15.26
C PRO A 255 0.03 8.90 -14.21
N LYS A 256 0.27 8.58 -12.96
CA LYS A 256 -0.46 9.17 -11.85
C LYS A 256 0.52 9.79 -10.87
N VAL A 257 0.37 11.10 -10.67
CA VAL A 257 1.10 11.81 -9.64
C VAL A 257 0.33 11.66 -8.33
N PHE A 258 0.72 10.70 -7.51
CA PHE A 258 0.32 10.69 -6.12
C PHE A 258 1.24 11.65 -5.34
N HIS A 259 0.71 12.39 -4.35
CA HIS A 259 1.56 13.23 -3.51
C HIS A 259 2.52 12.33 -2.70
N ASN A 260 3.83 12.64 -2.74
CA ASN A 260 4.93 11.99 -1.99
C ASN A 260 5.51 10.67 -2.52
N THR A 261 5.24 10.24 -3.75
CA THR A 261 5.96 9.11 -4.34
C THR A 261 7.22 9.56 -5.06
N LYS A 262 8.34 8.93 -4.71
CA LYS A 262 9.66 9.24 -5.27
C LYS A 262 9.93 8.48 -6.56
N VAL A 263 9.24 7.36 -6.77
CA VAL A 263 9.32 6.53 -7.97
C VAL A 263 8.16 6.85 -8.93
N PRO A 264 8.35 6.66 -10.24
CA PRO A 264 7.30 6.86 -11.24
C PRO A 264 6.14 5.86 -11.05
N GLN A 265 4.90 6.34 -11.11
CA GLN A 265 3.70 5.53 -10.87
C GLN A 265 2.70 5.63 -12.01
N PHE A 266 2.09 4.49 -12.33
CA PHE A 266 1.10 4.34 -13.39
C PHE A 266 -0.14 3.62 -12.87
N ILE A 267 -1.30 4.01 -13.37
CA ILE A 267 -2.52 3.19 -13.26
C ILE A 267 -2.66 2.39 -14.53
N MET A 268 -2.71 1.07 -14.38
CA MET A 268 -2.91 0.10 -15.45
C MET A 268 -4.35 -0.37 -15.48
N ARG A 269 -4.92 -0.44 -16.69
CA ARG A 269 -6.22 -1.06 -16.95
C ARG A 269 -6.09 -2.02 -18.13
N TYR A 270 -6.47 -3.28 -17.95
CA TYR A 270 -6.45 -4.30 -18.99
C TYR A 270 -7.86 -4.74 -19.39
N ASN A 271 -8.09 -4.91 -20.69
CA ASN A 271 -9.31 -5.45 -21.28
C ASN A 271 -10.62 -4.77 -20.83
N THR A 272 -10.54 -3.51 -20.38
CA THR A 272 -11.69 -2.72 -19.97
C THR A 272 -11.51 -1.24 -20.33
N THR A 273 -12.66 -0.59 -20.54
CA THR A 273 -12.79 0.87 -20.61
C THR A 273 -13.77 1.39 -19.57
N ASP A 274 -14.32 0.51 -18.72
CA ASP A 274 -15.27 0.88 -17.67
C ASP A 274 -14.51 1.57 -16.54
N PRO A 275 -14.87 2.83 -16.18
CA PRO A 275 -14.25 3.51 -15.05
C PRO A 275 -14.50 2.83 -13.70
N ALA A 276 -15.49 1.94 -13.60
CA ALA A 276 -15.83 1.23 -12.37
C ALA A 276 -14.93 0.00 -12.11
N ASP A 277 -14.16 -0.46 -13.11
CA ASP A 277 -13.24 -1.58 -12.94
C ASP A 277 -12.01 -1.18 -12.12
N PRO A 278 -11.46 -2.09 -11.31
CA PRO A 278 -10.41 -1.77 -10.36
C PRO A 278 -9.10 -1.38 -11.07
N ASP A 279 -8.57 -0.24 -10.67
CA ASP A 279 -7.26 0.25 -11.09
C ASP A 279 -6.13 -0.57 -10.47
N THR A 280 -5.14 -0.94 -11.27
CA THR A 280 -3.91 -1.55 -10.75
C THR A 280 -2.79 -0.51 -10.75
N ALA A 281 -2.36 -0.09 -9.57
CA ALA A 281 -1.24 0.82 -9.42
C ALA A 281 0.09 0.07 -9.63
N MET A 282 0.97 0.60 -10.48
CA MET A 282 2.30 0.10 -10.78
C MET A 282 3.36 1.16 -10.52
N ASP A 283 4.36 0.81 -9.73
CA ASP A 283 5.54 1.61 -9.45
C ASP A 283 6.71 1.08 -10.28
N ILE A 284 7.37 1.94 -11.04
CA ILE A 284 8.63 1.58 -11.72
C ILE A 284 9.76 1.90 -10.74
N VAL A 285 10.11 0.93 -9.90
CA VAL A 285 10.98 1.19 -8.75
C VAL A 285 12.44 1.36 -9.15
N GLN A 286 12.86 0.73 -10.24
CA GLN A 286 14.17 0.92 -10.84
C GLN A 286 14.14 0.57 -12.33
N THR A 287 14.81 1.35 -13.16
CA THR A 287 15.06 1.00 -14.56
C THR A 287 16.31 1.68 -15.08
N ASP A 288 16.97 1.05 -16.04
CA ASP A 288 18.01 1.68 -16.87
C ASP A 288 17.52 1.95 -18.30
N TYR A 289 16.23 1.73 -18.58
CA TYR A 289 15.52 1.82 -19.86
C TYR A 289 15.99 0.85 -20.95
N LEU A 290 17.27 0.54 -20.98
CA LEU A 290 17.96 -0.16 -22.05
C LEU A 290 18.05 -1.66 -21.83
N ASN A 291 18.02 -2.13 -20.59
CA ASN A 291 18.22 -3.54 -20.28
C ASN A 291 17.12 -4.08 -19.38
N TYR A 292 16.76 -3.39 -18.30
CA TYR A 292 15.81 -3.91 -17.33
C TYR A 292 14.94 -2.84 -16.68
N ALA A 293 13.81 -3.28 -16.13
CA ALA A 293 13.05 -2.55 -15.15
C ALA A 293 12.55 -3.50 -14.06
N ILE A 294 12.36 -2.95 -12.87
CA ILE A 294 11.73 -3.63 -11.74
C ILE A 294 10.45 -2.86 -11.47
N VAL A 295 9.34 -3.58 -11.52
CA VAL A 295 7.99 -3.03 -11.37
C VAL A 295 7.39 -3.63 -10.12
N TYR A 296 6.71 -2.80 -9.33
CA TYR A 296 6.11 -3.19 -8.06
C TYR A 296 4.66 -2.73 -8.00
N SER A 297 3.79 -3.56 -7.43
CA SER A 297 2.41 -3.23 -7.16
C SER A 297 2.05 -3.71 -5.78
N CYS A 298 1.40 -2.85 -5.00
CA CYS A 298 0.91 -3.25 -3.70
C CYS A 298 -0.38 -2.53 -3.35
N ASN A 299 -1.42 -3.33 -3.15
CA ASN A 299 -2.73 -2.84 -2.76
C ASN A 299 -3.05 -3.37 -1.36
N PRO A 300 -3.24 -2.51 -0.36
CA PRO A 300 -3.67 -2.94 0.96
C PRO A 300 -5.10 -3.49 0.88
N ILE A 301 -5.29 -4.75 1.25
CA ILE A 301 -6.62 -5.36 1.41
C ILE A 301 -7.17 -4.97 2.78
N ASN A 302 -6.31 -4.98 3.80
CA ASN A 302 -6.61 -4.55 5.17
C ASN A 302 -5.31 -4.14 5.87
N SER A 303 -5.37 -3.84 7.17
CA SER A 303 -4.23 -3.37 7.98
C SER A 303 -3.04 -4.35 8.08
N THR A 304 -3.24 -5.62 7.77
CA THR A 304 -2.26 -6.71 7.93
C THR A 304 -2.00 -7.51 6.67
N THR A 305 -2.80 -7.26 5.63
CA THR A 305 -2.77 -8.03 4.39
C THR A 305 -2.70 -7.07 3.23
N VAL A 306 -1.68 -7.26 2.40
CA VAL A 306 -1.53 -6.60 1.12
C VAL A 306 -1.61 -7.63 0.01
N ALA A 307 -2.24 -7.26 -1.10
CA ALA A 307 -2.03 -7.91 -2.38
C ALA A 307 -0.76 -7.29 -2.97
N GLU A 308 0.32 -8.07 -3.02
CA GLU A 308 1.63 -7.59 -3.39
C GLU A 308 2.15 -8.39 -4.58
N PHE A 309 2.60 -7.67 -5.59
CA PHE A 309 3.11 -8.22 -6.83
C PHE A 309 4.36 -7.46 -7.24
N ALA A 310 5.30 -8.15 -7.86
CA ALA A 310 6.48 -7.51 -8.42
C ALA A 310 6.95 -8.28 -9.65
N TRP A 311 7.46 -7.55 -10.63
CA TRP A 311 7.97 -8.11 -11.87
C TRP A 311 9.34 -7.53 -12.17
N ILE A 312 10.23 -8.39 -12.63
CA ILE A 312 11.50 -7.99 -13.24
C ILE A 312 11.31 -8.21 -14.73
N ILE A 313 11.38 -7.12 -15.48
CA ILE A 313 11.23 -7.13 -16.93
C ILE A 313 12.54 -6.73 -17.60
N SER A 314 12.75 -7.19 -18.83
CA SER A 314 14.00 -7.00 -19.58
C SER A 314 13.73 -6.72 -21.05
N ARG A 315 14.66 -6.00 -21.70
CA ARG A 315 14.62 -5.81 -23.17
C ARG A 315 14.97 -7.08 -23.94
N GLU A 316 15.70 -8.00 -23.31
CA GLU A 316 16.08 -9.31 -23.86
C GLU A 316 15.48 -10.45 -23.00
N PRO A 317 15.03 -11.57 -23.61
CA PRO A 317 14.47 -12.71 -22.88
C PRO A 317 15.50 -13.44 -21.99
N LEU A 318 16.79 -13.23 -22.25
CA LEU A 318 17.89 -13.77 -21.45
C LEU A 318 18.74 -12.61 -20.89
N LEU A 319 18.84 -12.52 -19.57
CA LEU A 319 19.63 -11.49 -18.92
C LEU A 319 21.14 -11.73 -19.10
N LYS A 320 21.86 -10.67 -19.47
CA LYS A 320 23.33 -10.64 -19.40
C LYS A 320 23.77 -10.71 -17.94
N LYS A 321 24.91 -11.37 -17.67
CA LYS A 321 25.42 -11.59 -16.31
C LYS A 321 25.49 -10.30 -15.48
N HIS A 322 26.04 -9.22 -16.05
CA HIS A 322 26.15 -7.95 -15.34
C HIS A 322 24.78 -7.38 -14.93
N THR A 323 23.80 -7.40 -15.82
CA THR A 323 22.43 -6.94 -15.53
C THR A 323 21.77 -7.81 -14.47
N ALA A 324 21.94 -9.13 -14.54
CA ALA A 324 21.45 -10.06 -13.52
C ALA A 324 22.05 -9.79 -12.14
N ASP A 325 23.36 -9.50 -12.07
CA ASP A 325 24.04 -9.16 -10.81
C ASP A 325 23.48 -7.86 -10.19
N LEU A 326 23.20 -6.84 -11.00
CA LEU A 326 22.57 -5.59 -10.54
C LEU A 326 21.16 -5.83 -10.00
N ILE A 327 20.34 -6.59 -10.73
CA ILE A 327 18.97 -6.94 -10.32
C ILE A 327 19.01 -7.73 -9.01
N ASN A 328 19.86 -8.75 -8.89
CA ASN A 328 19.95 -9.56 -7.67
C ASN A 328 20.37 -8.72 -6.46
N LYS A 329 21.33 -7.81 -6.63
CA LYS A 329 21.73 -6.89 -5.57
C LYS A 329 20.56 -5.99 -5.12
N PHE A 330 19.74 -5.50 -6.04
CA PHE A 330 18.56 -4.71 -5.68
C PHE A 330 17.51 -5.56 -4.97
N VAL A 331 17.21 -6.75 -5.49
CA VAL A 331 16.22 -7.68 -4.92
C VAL A 331 16.61 -8.07 -3.49
N GLU A 332 17.85 -8.45 -3.26
CA GLU A 332 18.36 -8.80 -1.92
C GLU A 332 18.33 -7.62 -0.94
N ALA A 333 18.50 -6.39 -1.44
CA ALA A 333 18.46 -5.20 -0.62
C ALA A 333 17.03 -4.80 -0.20
N HIS A 334 16.02 -5.06 -1.03
CA HIS A 334 14.65 -4.55 -0.83
C HIS A 334 13.63 -5.64 -0.50
N PHE A 335 13.68 -6.78 -1.19
CA PHE A 335 12.72 -7.87 -1.04
C PHE A 335 13.18 -8.90 -0.01
N LYS A 336 13.29 -8.47 1.25
CA LYS A 336 13.88 -9.26 2.35
C LYS A 336 12.92 -10.20 3.08
N HIS A 337 11.64 -10.15 2.73
CA HIS A 337 10.62 -10.85 3.45
C HIS A 337 10.58 -12.34 3.07
N PRO A 338 10.38 -13.31 3.99
CA PRO A 338 10.45 -14.74 3.66
C PRO A 338 9.48 -15.27 2.59
N GLU A 339 8.33 -14.63 2.37
CA GLU A 339 7.44 -14.94 1.23
C GLU A 339 7.82 -14.23 -0.07
N HIS A 340 8.83 -13.35 -0.09
CA HIS A 340 9.37 -12.78 -1.32
C HIS A 340 10.21 -13.81 -2.09
N LYS A 341 9.56 -14.89 -2.45
CA LYS A 341 10.07 -15.92 -3.34
C LYS A 341 9.84 -15.42 -4.76
N TRP A 342 10.81 -15.64 -5.60
CA TRP A 342 10.73 -15.24 -7.00
C TRP A 342 10.62 -16.48 -7.87
N ARG A 343 9.66 -16.46 -8.78
CA ARG A 343 9.56 -17.43 -9.86
C ARG A 343 10.26 -16.86 -11.09
N THR A 344 11.06 -17.68 -11.77
CA THR A 344 11.56 -17.37 -13.10
C THR A 344 10.46 -17.67 -14.12
N THR A 345 10.21 -16.70 -15.00
CA THR A 345 9.27 -16.84 -16.11
C THR A 345 9.99 -17.48 -17.28
N GLU A 346 9.43 -18.53 -17.87
CA GLU A 346 10.04 -19.23 -19.00
C GLU A 346 9.99 -18.36 -20.26
N GLN A 347 11.13 -18.21 -20.93
CA GLN A 347 11.29 -17.33 -22.11
C GLN A 347 12.10 -18.01 -23.23
N SER A 348 12.44 -19.30 -23.10
CA SER A 348 13.23 -20.00 -24.10
C SER A 348 12.44 -20.30 -25.37
N ASP A 349 13.13 -20.23 -26.51
CA ASP A 349 12.58 -20.56 -27.83
C ASP A 349 12.06 -22.01 -27.93
N LYS A 350 12.44 -22.89 -26.98
CA LYS A 350 11.95 -24.27 -26.92
C LYS A 350 10.50 -24.36 -26.45
N VAL A 351 10.07 -23.43 -25.60
CA VAL A 351 8.76 -23.42 -24.95
C VAL A 351 7.88 -22.31 -25.52
N CYS A 352 8.47 -21.16 -25.83
CA CYS A 352 7.76 -20.01 -26.34
C CYS A 352 7.48 -20.14 -27.83
N LYS A 353 6.18 -20.21 -28.17
CA LYS A 353 5.72 -20.18 -29.55
C LYS A 353 5.95 -18.78 -30.12
N PRO A 354 6.24 -18.66 -31.42
CA PRO A 354 6.36 -17.37 -32.08
C PRO A 354 5.07 -16.57 -31.92
N ASN A 355 5.18 -15.39 -31.30
CA ASN A 355 4.12 -14.39 -31.24
C ASN A 355 4.66 -13.06 -31.76
N ILE A 356 3.90 -12.42 -32.64
CA ILE A 356 4.26 -11.10 -33.16
C ILE A 356 3.43 -10.10 -32.36
N LEU A 357 4.10 -9.34 -31.50
CA LEU A 357 3.53 -8.12 -30.94
C LEU A 357 3.70 -7.00 -32.00
N PRO A 358 2.65 -6.59 -32.73
CA PRO A 358 2.73 -5.45 -33.62
C PRO A 358 3.09 -4.18 -32.84
N ALA A 359 3.78 -3.24 -33.49
CA ALA A 359 4.21 -1.97 -32.90
C ALA A 359 3.05 -0.99 -32.60
N GLY A 360 1.79 -1.42 -32.67
CA GLY A 360 0.61 -0.58 -32.41
C GLY A 360 -0.63 -1.40 -32.05
N SER A 361 -1.39 -0.92 -31.06
CA SER A 361 -2.57 -1.59 -30.48
C SER A 361 -3.75 -1.72 -31.48
N ALA A 362 -3.81 -0.83 -32.48
CA ALA A 362 -4.92 -0.73 -33.44
C ALA A 362 -5.07 -1.97 -34.34
N ALA A 363 -3.98 -2.71 -34.61
CA ALA A 363 -4.00 -3.88 -35.49
C ALA A 363 -4.72 -5.10 -34.86
N VAL A 364 -4.76 -5.19 -33.53
CA VAL A 364 -5.32 -6.35 -32.79
C VAL A 364 -6.83 -6.19 -32.53
N ARG A 365 -7.35 -4.94 -32.47
CA ARG A 365 -8.79 -4.69 -32.31
C ARG A 365 -9.64 -5.35 -33.42
N MET A 366 -9.12 -5.44 -34.65
CA MET A 366 -9.84 -6.10 -35.76
C MET A 366 -9.90 -7.63 -35.63
N SER A 367 -8.88 -8.30 -35.08
CA SER A 367 -8.90 -9.76 -34.93
C SER A 367 -9.76 -10.19 -33.74
N LEU A 368 -9.74 -9.44 -32.63
CA LEU A 368 -10.53 -9.73 -31.43
C LEU A 368 -12.05 -9.66 -31.68
N TRP A 369 -12.51 -8.73 -32.54
CA TRP A 369 -13.93 -8.64 -32.92
C TRP A 369 -14.40 -9.88 -33.68
N SER A 370 -13.53 -10.49 -34.50
CA SER A 370 -13.86 -11.72 -35.24
C SER A 370 -13.97 -12.95 -34.31
N SER A 371 -13.15 -13.01 -33.26
CA SER A 371 -13.14 -14.12 -32.29
C SER A 371 -14.30 -14.05 -31.30
N LEU A 372 -14.67 -12.84 -30.83
CA LEU A 372 -15.82 -12.63 -29.94
C LEU A 372 -17.15 -12.96 -30.61
N MET A 373 -17.30 -12.70 -31.91
CA MET A 373 -18.48 -13.13 -32.67
C MET A 373 -18.58 -14.66 -32.78
N GLN A 374 -17.47 -15.38 -32.92
CA GLN A 374 -17.49 -16.85 -32.98
C GLN A 374 -17.88 -17.48 -31.62
N PHE A 375 -17.39 -16.94 -30.50
CA PHE A 375 -17.76 -17.42 -29.16
C PHE A 375 -19.25 -17.13 -28.82
N SER A 376 -19.76 -15.98 -29.24
CA SER A 376 -21.17 -15.59 -29.02
C SER A 376 -22.13 -16.51 -29.77
N VAL A 377 -21.78 -16.92 -30.99
CA VAL A 377 -22.60 -17.85 -31.79
C VAL A 377 -22.54 -19.28 -31.22
N ALA A 378 -21.37 -19.72 -30.71
CA ALA A 378 -21.24 -21.03 -30.09
C ALA A 378 -22.08 -21.19 -28.80
N LEU A 379 -22.15 -20.15 -27.96
CA LEU A 379 -22.98 -20.17 -26.74
C LEU A 379 -24.49 -20.15 -27.03
N LEU A 380 -24.92 -19.54 -28.14
CA LEU A 380 -26.33 -19.53 -28.54
C LEU A 380 -26.80 -20.88 -29.09
N VAL A 381 -25.93 -21.63 -29.79
CA VAL A 381 -26.28 -22.96 -30.30
C VAL A 381 -26.36 -24.01 -29.19
N MET A 382 -25.56 -23.86 -28.13
CA MET A 382 -25.52 -24.81 -27.02
C MET A 382 -26.70 -24.67 -26.02
N LYS A 383 -27.42 -23.54 -26.07
CA LYS A 383 -28.64 -23.30 -25.26
C LYS A 383 -29.95 -23.77 -25.91
N MET A 384 -29.92 -24.27 -27.15
CA MET A 384 -31.10 -24.80 -27.84
C MET A 384 -31.16 -26.34 -27.92
N LEU A 385 -30.22 -27.06 -27.28
CA LEU A 385 -30.12 -28.52 -27.36
C LEU A 385 -30.06 -29.27 -26.01
N LEU A 386 -30.39 -28.62 -24.89
CA LEU A 386 -30.56 -29.28 -23.58
C LEU A 386 -31.85 -28.85 -22.89
#